data_AF-A0A3S4FDF7-F1
#
_entry.id   AF-A0A3S4FDF7-F1
#
_cell.length_a   1.000
_cell.length_b   1.000
_cell.length_c   1.000
_cell.angle_alpha   90.00
_cell.angle_beta   90.00
_cell.angle_gamma   90.00
#
_symmetry.space_group_name_H-M   'P 1'
#
loop_
_entity.id
_entity.type
_entity.pdbx_description
1 polymer ?
#
loop_
_entity_poly.entity_id
_entity_poly.type
_entity_poly.pdbx_seq_one_letter_code
_entity_poly.pdbx_strand_id
1 'polypeptide(L)'
;MKSFNYRENVSRHHDDYLWGNTAFLLAANMADSFAKYRWCPNIIGPQNGGSVKDLPVHLYESMGQLQAKIPTEVLITDRREFELAEEGFITLTMRKGSDNAAFFSANSVQKPKTFPNTPEGKEAETNYKLGCQLPYLFIISRLAHYIKVLQREQIGSWKERGDLERELNTWIRQYVADQENPPADVRSRKPLRQAKIEVLDVEGEPGWYQVSLSVRPHFKYMGASFDLSLVGRLDRD
;
A
#
# COMPACT_ATOMS: atom_id res chain seq x y z
N MET A 1 4.03 22.22 34.05
CA MET A 1 2.88 22.61 34.89
C MET A 1 3.07 21.99 36.28
N LYS A 2 3.43 22.77 37.33
CA LYS A 2 3.61 22.21 38.69
C LYS A 2 2.97 23.03 39.83
N SER A 3 2.36 24.19 39.57
CA SER A 3 1.66 25.01 40.59
C SER A 3 0.20 25.39 40.25
N PHE A 4 -0.27 25.12 39.03
CA PHE A 4 -1.63 25.44 38.57
C PHE A 4 -2.43 24.15 38.38
N ASN A 5 -3.56 24.01 39.08
CA ASN A 5 -4.47 22.88 38.94
C ASN A 5 -5.39 23.10 37.73
N TYR A 6 -4.90 22.74 36.55
CA TYR A 6 -5.65 22.85 35.31
C TYR A 6 -6.52 21.61 35.09
N ARG A 7 -7.81 21.83 34.83
CA ARG A 7 -8.75 20.81 34.39
C ARG A 7 -9.41 21.27 33.10
N GLU A 8 -9.02 20.65 31.99
CA GLU A 8 -9.60 20.91 30.67
C GLU A 8 -11.06 20.42 30.63
N ASN A 9 -11.95 21.21 30.03
CA ASN A 9 -13.38 20.89 29.93
C ASN A 9 -13.81 20.86 28.46
N VAL A 10 -13.70 19.69 27.85
CA VAL A 10 -13.95 19.39 26.42
C VAL A 10 -15.28 18.66 26.17
N SER A 11 -16.19 18.66 27.15
CA SER A 11 -17.38 17.78 27.13
C SER A 11 -18.50 18.25 26.19
N ARG A 12 -18.47 19.49 25.69
CA ARG A 12 -19.58 20.09 24.93
C ARG A 12 -19.38 20.09 23.41
N HIS A 13 -18.19 20.44 22.94
CA HIS A 13 -17.89 20.51 21.51
C HIS A 13 -16.71 19.61 21.18
N HIS A 14 -16.86 18.74 20.17
CA HIS A 14 -15.76 17.87 19.78
C HIS A 14 -14.63 18.63 19.10
N ASP A 15 -14.88 19.84 18.60
CA ASP A 15 -13.87 20.72 18.00
C ASP A 15 -12.88 21.29 19.02
N ASP A 16 -13.21 21.21 20.32
CA ASP A 16 -12.29 21.59 21.40
C ASP A 16 -11.15 20.58 21.58
N TYR A 17 -11.26 19.37 21.00
CA TYR A 17 -10.16 18.41 20.97
C TYR A 17 -9.08 18.86 19.97
N LEU A 18 -7.82 18.59 20.32
CA LEU A 18 -6.70 18.80 19.41
C LEU A 18 -6.67 17.71 18.34
N TRP A 19 -7.52 17.84 17.31
CA TRP A 19 -7.53 16.94 16.18
C TRP A 19 -6.23 17.03 15.36
N GLY A 20 -5.68 15.86 15.03
CA GLY A 20 -4.49 15.73 14.20
C GLY A 20 -4.83 15.41 12.75
N ASN A 21 -3.92 15.74 11.85
CA ASN A 21 -4.05 15.36 10.44
C ASN A 21 -3.65 13.89 10.22
N THR A 22 -4.58 13.07 9.75
CA THR A 22 -4.41 11.63 9.47
C THR A 22 -3.27 11.32 8.49
N ALA A 23 -2.87 12.27 7.64
CA ALA A 23 -1.75 12.09 6.71
C ALA A 23 -0.43 11.72 7.42
N PHE A 24 -0.20 12.23 8.64
CA PHE A 24 0.97 11.86 9.44
C PHE A 24 0.96 10.39 9.84
N LEU A 25 -0.21 9.81 10.10
CA LEU A 25 -0.36 8.39 10.47
C LEU A 25 -0.08 7.49 9.27
N LEU A 26 -0.56 7.86 8.08
CA LEU A 26 -0.24 7.14 6.84
C LEU A 26 1.27 7.23 6.53
N ALA A 27 1.87 8.41 6.68
CA ALA A 27 3.31 8.61 6.50
C ALA A 27 4.14 7.79 7.51
N ALA A 28 3.69 7.66 8.76
CA ALA A 28 4.33 6.81 9.76
C ALA A 28 4.31 5.33 9.32
N ASN A 29 3.20 4.83 8.79
CA ASN A 29 3.13 3.46 8.24
C ASN A 29 4.07 3.27 7.05
N MET A 30 4.17 4.26 6.15
CA MET A 30 5.14 4.23 5.05
C MET A 30 6.58 4.16 5.58
N ALA A 31 6.91 4.97 6.59
CA ALA A 31 8.22 4.99 7.23
C ALA A 31 8.54 3.66 7.93
N ASP A 32 7.59 3.07 8.65
CA ASP A 32 7.75 1.77 9.33
C ASP A 32 7.98 0.63 8.31
N SER A 33 7.19 0.60 7.23
CA SER A 33 7.41 -0.35 6.13
C SER A 33 8.82 -0.22 5.57
N PHE A 34 9.28 1.01 5.30
CA PHE A 34 10.63 1.26 4.79
C PHE A 34 11.72 0.92 5.82
N ALA A 35 11.50 1.20 7.10
CA ALA A 35 12.44 0.90 8.18
C ALA A 35 12.68 -0.62 8.30
N LYS A 36 11.64 -1.43 8.13
CA LYS A 36 11.70 -2.90 8.22
C LYS A 36 12.23 -3.56 6.94
N TYR A 37 11.75 -3.10 5.78
CA TYR A 37 11.91 -3.82 4.52
C TYR A 37 12.65 -3.04 3.42
N ARG A 38 12.91 -1.74 3.62
CA ARG A 38 13.42 -0.80 2.59
C ARG A 38 12.47 -0.59 1.40
N TRP A 39 11.21 -1.01 1.57
CA TRP A 39 10.12 -0.88 0.62
C TRP A 39 8.85 -0.40 1.34
N CYS A 40 7.95 0.28 0.64
CA CYS A 40 6.71 0.84 1.21
C CYS A 40 5.38 0.17 0.79
N PRO A 41 5.28 -1.14 0.45
CA PRO A 41 4.00 -1.75 0.10
C PRO A 41 3.18 -2.20 1.33
N ASN A 42 3.76 -2.19 2.52
CA ASN A 42 3.14 -2.68 3.76
C ASN A 42 2.53 -1.52 4.55
N ILE A 43 1.48 -0.93 3.99
CA ILE A 43 0.78 0.23 4.57
C ILE A 43 -0.74 0.00 4.68
N ILE A 44 -1.19 -1.22 4.38
CA ILE A 44 -2.60 -1.63 4.40
C ILE A 44 -2.77 -2.92 5.19
N GLY A 45 -3.93 -3.06 5.81
CA GLY A 45 -4.34 -4.20 6.60
C GLY A 45 -3.90 -4.10 8.07
N PRO A 46 -4.74 -4.56 9.01
CA PRO A 46 -4.51 -4.41 10.45
C PRO A 46 -3.26 -5.13 10.96
N GLN A 47 -2.87 -6.24 10.31
CA GLN A 47 -1.69 -7.02 10.67
C GLN A 47 -0.50 -6.82 9.73
N ASN A 48 -0.70 -6.17 8.57
CA ASN A 48 0.27 -6.14 7.47
C ASN A 48 0.85 -4.73 7.21
N GLY A 49 0.94 -3.91 8.27
CA GLY A 49 1.59 -2.60 8.25
C GLY A 49 0.65 -1.39 8.08
N GLY A 50 -0.67 -1.61 8.03
CA GLY A 50 -1.67 -0.54 8.01
C GLY A 50 -2.22 -0.15 9.37
N SER A 51 -1.79 -0.78 10.47
CA SER A 51 -2.31 -0.48 11.81
C SER A 51 -1.64 0.73 12.44
N VAL A 52 -2.48 1.60 13.00
CA VAL A 52 -2.09 2.69 13.90
C VAL A 52 -2.44 2.25 15.31
N LYS A 53 -1.46 2.26 16.20
CA LYS A 53 -1.59 1.79 17.58
C LYS A 53 -1.40 2.94 18.56
N ASP A 54 -1.78 2.73 19.82
CA ASP A 54 -1.56 3.68 20.90
C ASP A 54 -2.23 5.04 20.63
N LEU A 55 -3.48 5.00 20.15
CA LEU A 55 -4.27 6.21 19.94
C LEU A 55 -4.77 6.77 21.28
N PRO A 56 -4.78 8.11 21.45
CA PRO A 56 -5.27 8.73 22.67
C PRO A 56 -6.73 8.36 22.96
N VAL A 57 -6.99 7.87 24.18
CA VAL A 57 -8.34 7.56 24.67
C VAL A 57 -8.69 8.50 25.82
N HIS A 58 -9.86 9.14 25.73
CA HIS A 58 -10.40 9.98 26.79
C HIS A 58 -11.72 9.40 27.29
N LEU A 59 -11.76 9.00 28.57
CA LEU A 59 -12.97 8.53 29.23
C LEU A 59 -13.69 9.71 29.86
N TYR A 60 -14.98 9.87 29.56
CA TYR A 60 -15.83 10.90 30.14
C TYR A 60 -17.20 10.33 30.51
N GLU A 61 -17.89 11.00 31.43
CA GLU A 61 -19.23 10.62 31.84
C GLU A 61 -20.26 11.23 30.87
N SER A 62 -21.17 10.38 30.39
CA SER A 62 -22.26 10.77 29.50
C SER A 62 -23.50 9.95 29.84
N MET A 63 -24.64 10.62 30.07
CA MET A 63 -25.91 9.98 30.40
C MET A 63 -25.82 8.95 31.55
N GLY A 64 -25.00 9.24 32.57
CA GLY A 64 -24.79 8.37 33.74
C GLY A 64 -23.91 7.14 33.48
N GLN A 65 -23.22 7.08 32.34
CA GLN A 65 -22.27 6.01 32.02
C GLN A 65 -20.91 6.59 31.62
N LEU A 66 -19.84 5.87 31.94
CA LEU A 66 -18.51 6.16 31.42
C LEU A 66 -18.42 5.72 29.97
N GLN A 67 -18.07 6.65 29.09
CA GLN A 67 -17.89 6.41 27.66
C GLN A 67 -16.49 6.84 27.24
N ALA A 68 -15.89 6.11 26.29
CA ALA A 68 -14.64 6.50 25.65
C ALA A 68 -14.94 7.38 24.45
N LYS A 69 -14.32 8.57 24.40
CA LYS A 69 -14.24 9.36 23.17
C LYS A 69 -13.46 8.55 22.15
N ILE A 70 -14.08 8.34 20.98
CA ILE A 70 -13.43 7.66 19.86
C ILE A 70 -12.26 8.51 19.34
N PRO A 71 -11.07 7.92 19.09
CA PRO A 71 -9.90 8.66 18.62
C PRO A 71 -10.02 9.17 17.17
N THR A 72 -10.97 8.63 16.41
CA THR A 72 -11.42 9.19 15.13
C THR A 72 -12.78 9.85 15.33
N GLU A 73 -13.12 10.86 14.54
CA GLU A 73 -14.40 11.59 14.71
C GLU A 73 -15.63 10.69 14.55
N VAL A 74 -15.50 9.60 13.78
CA VAL A 74 -16.56 8.65 13.49
C VAL A 74 -16.06 7.21 13.53
N LEU A 75 -16.95 6.27 13.87
CA LEU A 75 -16.74 4.84 13.68
C LEU A 75 -17.23 4.45 12.28
N ILE A 76 -16.28 4.33 11.35
CA ILE A 76 -16.57 3.99 9.96
C ILE A 76 -16.86 2.49 9.86
N THR A 77 -17.98 2.15 9.23
CA THR A 77 -18.35 0.76 8.97
C THR A 77 -17.62 0.22 7.75
N ASP A 78 -17.45 -1.10 7.67
CA ASP A 78 -16.75 -1.75 6.54
C ASP A 78 -17.36 -1.36 5.18
N ARG A 79 -18.70 -1.28 5.09
CA ARG A 79 -19.38 -0.83 3.86
C ARG A 79 -19.03 0.62 3.51
N ARG A 80 -18.95 1.52 4.50
CA ARG A 80 -18.60 2.93 4.26
C ARG A 80 -17.13 3.09 3.89
N GLU A 81 -16.24 2.30 4.50
CA GLU A 81 -14.83 2.25 4.10
C GLU A 81 -14.71 1.83 2.64
N PHE A 82 -15.43 0.77 2.24
CA PHE A 82 -15.44 0.30 0.85
C PHE A 82 -15.97 1.36 -0.13
N GLU A 83 -17.10 2.00 0.19
CA GLU A 83 -17.67 3.09 -0.64
C GLU A 83 -16.66 4.26 -0.79
N LEU A 84 -15.98 4.64 0.30
CA LEU A 84 -14.94 5.67 0.27
C LEU A 84 -13.70 5.25 -0.54
N ALA A 85 -13.30 3.98 -0.43
CA ALA A 85 -12.15 3.44 -1.15
C ALA A 85 -12.38 3.40 -2.67
N GLU A 86 -13.59 3.10 -3.12
CA GLU A 86 -13.98 3.16 -4.54
C GLU A 86 -13.97 4.60 -5.08
N GLU A 87 -14.23 5.59 -4.22
CA GLU A 87 -14.12 7.02 -4.53
C GLU A 87 -12.70 7.59 -4.33
N GLY A 88 -11.70 6.74 -4.06
CA GLY A 88 -10.29 7.12 -4.00
C GLY A 88 -9.85 7.77 -2.68
N PHE A 89 -10.62 7.60 -1.59
CA PHE A 89 -10.23 8.04 -0.26
C PHE A 89 -9.43 6.96 0.48
N ILE A 90 -8.46 7.41 1.29
CA ILE A 90 -7.71 6.56 2.21
C ILE A 90 -8.28 6.76 3.61
N THR A 91 -8.99 5.75 4.09
CA THR A 91 -9.82 5.88 5.29
C THR A 91 -9.16 5.20 6.48
N LEU A 92 -9.02 5.94 7.59
CA LEU A 92 -8.59 5.37 8.87
C LEU A 92 -9.81 4.85 9.62
N THR A 93 -9.88 3.52 9.80
CA THR A 93 -10.99 2.87 10.49
C THR A 93 -10.61 2.51 11.92
N MET A 94 -11.41 2.94 12.88
CA MET A 94 -11.16 2.68 14.30
C MET A 94 -11.64 1.29 14.70
N ARG A 95 -10.80 0.53 15.40
CA ARG A 95 -11.20 -0.74 16.00
C ARG A 95 -12.01 -0.45 17.28
N LYS A 96 -13.32 -0.68 17.20
CA LYS A 96 -14.28 -0.46 18.29
C LYS A 96 -13.81 -1.10 19.60
N GLY A 97 -13.82 -0.31 20.67
CA GLY A 97 -13.46 -0.77 22.03
C GLY A 97 -11.96 -0.96 22.25
N SER A 98 -11.11 -0.44 21.38
CA SER A 98 -9.65 -0.41 21.57
C SER A 98 -9.09 0.98 21.29
N ASP A 99 -7.78 1.11 21.38
CA ASP A 99 -6.95 2.26 21.05
C ASP A 99 -6.22 2.09 19.69
N ASN A 100 -6.72 1.19 18.84
CA ASN A 100 -6.11 0.88 17.55
C ASN A 100 -7.01 1.27 16.38
N ALA A 101 -6.41 1.68 15.28
CA ALA A 101 -7.08 1.90 14.00
C ALA A 101 -6.29 1.23 12.87
N ALA A 102 -6.89 1.13 11.68
CA ALA A 102 -6.22 0.57 10.52
C ALA A 102 -6.65 1.24 9.21
N PHE A 103 -5.71 1.33 8.28
CA PHE A 103 -5.99 1.53 6.86
C PHE A 103 -6.20 0.16 6.21
N PHE A 104 -7.37 -0.09 5.64
CA PHE A 104 -7.65 -1.34 4.92
C PHE A 104 -7.22 -1.27 3.45
N SER A 105 -7.33 -0.09 2.87
CA SER A 105 -6.96 0.20 1.50
C SER A 105 -6.16 1.52 1.41
N ALA A 106 -5.41 1.67 0.31
CA ALA A 106 -4.65 2.87 0.01
C ALA A 106 -4.72 3.14 -1.51
N ASN A 107 -5.93 3.38 -1.99
CA ASN A 107 -6.17 3.74 -3.38
C ASN A 107 -5.75 5.20 -3.60
N SER A 108 -5.25 5.50 -4.80
CA SER A 108 -5.09 6.88 -5.23
C SER A 108 -6.44 7.46 -5.67
N VAL A 109 -6.47 8.77 -5.93
CA VAL A 109 -7.63 9.47 -6.50
C VAL A 109 -7.92 9.10 -7.96
N GLN A 110 -7.05 8.32 -8.61
CA GLN A 110 -7.21 7.93 -10.00
C GLN A 110 -8.33 6.88 -10.13
N LYS A 111 -9.39 7.24 -10.85
CA LYS A 111 -10.48 6.31 -11.17
C LYS A 111 -9.99 5.23 -12.15
N PRO A 112 -10.19 3.92 -11.85
CA PRO A 112 -9.91 2.84 -12.78
C PRO A 112 -10.70 2.98 -14.08
N LYS A 113 -10.04 2.77 -15.22
CA LYS A 113 -10.71 2.75 -16.54
C LYS A 113 -11.37 1.40 -16.77
N THR A 114 -12.55 1.43 -17.37
CA THR A 114 -13.22 0.23 -17.88
C THR A 114 -12.73 -0.10 -19.28
N PHE A 115 -12.58 -1.38 -19.56
CA PHE A 115 -12.15 -1.91 -20.86
C PHE A 115 -13.22 -2.87 -21.40
N PRO A 116 -13.21 -3.20 -22.71
CA PRO A 116 -14.13 -4.19 -23.28
C PRO A 116 -14.01 -5.56 -22.57
N ASN A 117 -15.11 -6.31 -22.48
CA ASN A 117 -15.16 -7.63 -21.85
C ASN A 117 -14.54 -8.73 -22.75
N THR A 118 -13.31 -8.52 -23.21
CA THR A 118 -12.47 -9.52 -23.90
C THR A 118 -11.35 -9.97 -22.96
N PRO A 119 -10.67 -11.11 -23.23
CA PRO A 119 -9.51 -11.53 -22.44
C PRO A 119 -8.46 -10.42 -22.29
N GLU A 120 -8.12 -9.73 -23.39
CA GLU A 120 -7.14 -8.65 -23.42
C GLU A 120 -7.63 -7.41 -22.65
N GLY A 121 -8.93 -7.11 -22.75
CA GLY A 121 -9.54 -6.01 -22.00
C GLY A 121 -9.51 -6.23 -20.50
N LYS A 122 -9.75 -7.47 -20.03
CA LYS A 122 -9.64 -7.83 -18.60
C LYS A 122 -8.20 -7.74 -18.08
N GLU A 123 -7.23 -8.13 -18.90
CA GLU A 123 -5.81 -7.97 -18.56
C GLU A 123 -5.43 -6.49 -18.46
N ALA A 124 -5.87 -5.67 -19.43
CA ALA A 124 -5.64 -4.23 -19.43
C ALA A 124 -6.29 -3.55 -18.22
N GLU A 125 -7.51 -3.94 -17.86
CA GLU A 125 -8.22 -3.45 -16.68
C GLU A 125 -7.46 -3.79 -15.39
N THR A 126 -6.98 -5.03 -15.27
CA THR A 126 -6.17 -5.47 -14.13
C THR A 126 -4.88 -4.65 -14.02
N ASN A 127 -4.17 -4.47 -15.12
CA ASN A 127 -2.93 -3.68 -15.17
C ASN A 127 -3.18 -2.21 -14.79
N TYR A 128 -4.27 -1.63 -15.30
CA TYR A 128 -4.64 -0.25 -14.99
C TYR A 128 -5.02 -0.08 -13.51
N LYS A 129 -5.76 -1.04 -12.94
CA LYS A 129 -6.16 -1.03 -11.53
C LYS A 129 -4.95 -1.10 -10.59
N LEU A 130 -3.93 -1.89 -10.92
CA LEU A 130 -2.68 -1.93 -10.14
C LEU A 130 -1.99 -0.55 -10.09
N GLY A 131 -2.02 0.20 -11.20
CA GLY A 131 -1.48 1.56 -11.26
C GLY A 131 -2.22 2.58 -10.39
N CYS A 132 -3.51 2.34 -10.12
CA CYS A 132 -4.34 3.23 -9.29
C CYS A 132 -4.11 3.03 -7.78
N GLN A 133 -3.34 2.02 -7.36
CA GLN A 133 -3.15 1.65 -5.96
C GLN A 133 -1.75 2.03 -5.46
N LEU A 134 -1.70 2.84 -4.41
CA LEU A 134 -0.44 3.41 -3.90
C LEU A 134 0.60 2.37 -3.44
N PRO A 135 0.23 1.24 -2.79
CA PRO A 135 1.22 0.23 -2.40
C PRO A 135 2.03 -0.31 -3.56
N TYR A 136 1.43 -0.45 -4.75
CA TYR A 136 2.13 -0.88 -5.96
C TYR A 136 2.88 0.28 -6.63
N LEU A 137 2.28 1.46 -6.66
CA LEU A 137 2.93 2.66 -7.19
C LEU A 137 4.25 2.96 -6.47
N PHE A 138 4.29 2.81 -5.14
CA PHE A 138 5.52 3.04 -4.35
C PHE A 138 6.64 2.05 -4.67
N ILE A 139 6.32 0.82 -5.11
CA ILE A 139 7.33 -0.11 -5.62
C ILE A 139 7.95 0.46 -6.89
N ILE A 140 7.12 0.91 -7.84
CA ILE A 140 7.59 1.49 -9.10
C ILE A 140 8.38 2.78 -8.86
N SER A 141 7.92 3.68 -7.99
CA SER A 141 8.63 4.91 -7.66
C SER A 141 10.04 4.63 -7.11
N ARG A 142 10.19 3.60 -6.27
CA ARG A 142 11.50 3.23 -5.73
C ARG A 142 12.41 2.60 -6.78
N LEU A 143 11.87 1.78 -7.68
CA LEU A 143 12.63 1.26 -8.83
C LEU A 143 13.11 2.40 -9.73
N ALA A 144 12.25 3.39 -10.03
CA ALA A 144 12.62 4.56 -10.81
C ALA A 144 13.74 5.37 -10.14
N HIS A 145 13.67 5.58 -8.82
CA HIS A 145 14.74 6.24 -8.06
C HIS A 145 16.07 5.49 -8.15
N TYR A 146 16.06 4.15 -7.97
CA TYR A 146 17.28 3.35 -8.09
C TYR A 146 17.86 3.41 -9.50
N ILE A 147 17.04 3.20 -10.53
CA ILE A 147 17.49 3.22 -11.92
C ILE A 147 18.10 4.57 -12.28
N LYS A 148 17.45 5.68 -11.86
CA LYS A 148 17.98 7.02 -12.13
C LYS A 148 19.36 7.25 -11.53
N VAL A 149 19.59 6.79 -10.30
CA VAL A 149 20.89 6.93 -9.64
C VAL A 149 21.92 5.97 -10.25
N LEU A 150 21.58 4.68 -10.38
CA LEU A 150 22.48 3.65 -10.91
C LEU A 150 22.95 3.97 -12.33
N GLN A 151 22.04 4.37 -13.21
CA GLN A 151 22.38 4.66 -14.60
C GLN A 151 23.20 5.95 -14.73
N ARG A 152 23.00 6.92 -13.83
CA ARG A 152 23.80 8.15 -13.84
C ARG A 152 25.28 7.87 -13.60
N GLU A 153 25.61 6.96 -12.70
CA GLU A 153 27.01 6.58 -12.41
C GLU A 153 27.66 5.79 -13.56
N GLN A 154 26.88 5.29 -14.52
CA GLN A 154 27.35 4.49 -15.65
C GLN A 154 27.55 5.32 -16.94
N ILE A 155 27.22 6.61 -16.93
CA ILE A 155 27.40 7.50 -18.08
C ILE A 155 28.89 7.59 -18.42
N GLY A 156 29.23 7.36 -19.69
CA GLY A 156 30.61 7.39 -20.19
C GLY A 156 31.35 6.04 -20.08
N SER A 157 30.70 4.99 -19.57
CA SER A 157 31.24 3.64 -19.62
C SER A 157 31.10 3.00 -21.01
N TRP A 158 31.99 2.05 -21.33
CA TRP A 158 31.95 1.28 -22.57
C TRP A 158 30.88 0.18 -22.44
N LYS A 159 29.66 0.48 -22.88
CA LYS A 159 28.53 -0.45 -22.81
C LYS A 159 27.81 -0.52 -24.13
N GLU A 160 27.53 -1.75 -24.56
CA GLU A 160 26.62 -2.01 -25.65
C GLU A 160 25.21 -2.34 -25.12
N ARG A 161 24.24 -2.37 -26.03
CA ARG A 161 22.83 -2.72 -25.75
C ARG A 161 22.70 -3.99 -24.89
N GLY A 162 23.43 -5.04 -25.26
CA GLY A 162 23.40 -6.33 -24.57
C GLY A 162 24.03 -6.31 -23.17
N ASP A 163 25.00 -5.43 -22.93
CA ASP A 163 25.59 -5.25 -21.60
C ASP A 163 24.59 -4.58 -20.66
N LEU A 164 23.94 -3.51 -21.14
CA LEU A 164 22.93 -2.79 -20.38
C LEU A 164 21.75 -3.70 -20.02
N GLU A 165 21.27 -4.50 -20.98
CA GLU A 165 20.20 -5.47 -20.77
C GLU A 165 20.59 -6.54 -19.72
N ARG A 166 21.80 -7.10 -19.82
CA ARG A 166 22.30 -8.13 -18.89
C ARG A 166 22.46 -7.59 -17.48
N GLU A 167 23.06 -6.42 -17.32
CA GLU A 167 23.30 -5.81 -16.02
C GLU A 167 22.01 -5.41 -15.32
N LEU A 168 21.08 -4.77 -16.05
CA LEU A 168 19.79 -4.38 -15.49
C LEU A 168 18.96 -5.61 -15.09
N ASN A 169 18.92 -6.66 -15.93
CA ASN A 169 18.25 -7.91 -15.58
C ASN A 169 18.90 -8.60 -14.37
N THR A 170 20.23 -8.52 -14.23
CA THR A 170 20.94 -9.05 -13.05
C THR A 170 20.61 -8.25 -11.80
N TRP A 171 20.59 -6.92 -11.91
CA TRP A 171 20.25 -6.02 -10.82
C TRP A 171 18.80 -6.22 -10.33
N ILE A 172 17.81 -6.27 -11.22
CA ILE A 172 16.40 -6.35 -10.81
C ILE A 172 16.06 -7.69 -10.13
N ARG A 173 16.75 -8.78 -10.48
CA ARG A 173 16.57 -10.12 -9.88
C ARG A 173 16.74 -10.14 -8.37
N GLN A 174 17.55 -9.24 -7.80
CA GLN A 174 17.73 -9.18 -6.34
C GLN A 174 16.42 -8.86 -5.59
N TYR A 175 15.46 -8.22 -6.25
CA TYR A 175 14.16 -7.84 -5.72
C TYR A 175 13.03 -8.79 -6.14
N VAL A 176 13.35 -9.87 -6.85
CA VAL A 176 12.40 -10.87 -7.33
C VAL A 176 12.38 -12.10 -6.41
N ALA A 177 11.19 -12.52 -5.98
CA ALA A 177 10.93 -13.79 -5.32
C ALA A 177 9.98 -14.63 -6.18
N ASP A 178 10.56 -15.54 -6.96
CA ASP A 178 9.87 -16.38 -7.96
C ASP A 178 9.32 -17.69 -7.40
N GLN A 179 9.57 -17.98 -6.11
CA GLN A 179 9.02 -19.13 -5.40
C GLN A 179 7.48 -19.09 -5.43
N GLU A 180 6.85 -20.27 -5.42
CA GLU A 180 5.39 -20.37 -5.45
C GLU A 180 4.76 -19.78 -4.16
N ASN A 181 5.37 -20.09 -3.01
CA ASN A 181 4.90 -19.65 -1.70
C ASN A 181 6.04 -19.11 -0.80
N PRO A 182 6.65 -17.96 -1.15
CA PRO A 182 7.67 -17.34 -0.31
C PRO A 182 7.04 -16.84 1.01
N PRO A 183 7.76 -16.91 2.14
CA PRO A 183 7.32 -16.34 3.41
C PRO A 183 6.98 -14.85 3.31
N ALA A 184 6.11 -14.34 4.18
CA ALA A 184 5.66 -12.95 4.16
C ALA A 184 6.81 -11.92 4.30
N ASP A 185 7.84 -12.22 5.10
CA ASP A 185 9.04 -11.39 5.23
C ASP A 185 9.80 -11.30 3.89
N VAL A 186 9.96 -12.43 3.20
CA VAL A 186 10.62 -12.49 1.89
C VAL A 186 9.84 -11.68 0.85
N ARG A 187 8.51 -11.83 0.79
CA ARG A 187 7.65 -11.02 -0.10
C ARG A 187 7.74 -9.52 0.18
N SER A 188 8.01 -9.14 1.43
CA SER A 188 8.12 -7.74 1.82
C SER A 188 9.47 -7.14 1.44
N ARG A 189 10.57 -7.91 1.53
CA ARG A 189 11.91 -7.50 1.11
C ARG A 189 12.12 -7.58 -0.40
N LYS A 190 11.44 -8.53 -1.06
CA LYS A 190 11.45 -8.79 -2.49
C LYS A 190 10.02 -8.65 -3.04
N PRO A 191 9.58 -7.40 -3.31
CA PRO A 191 8.17 -7.14 -3.62
C PRO A 191 7.74 -7.62 -5.02
N LEU A 192 8.69 -8.02 -5.87
CA LEU A 192 8.42 -8.44 -7.25
C LEU A 192 8.32 -9.97 -7.33
N ARG A 193 7.31 -10.46 -8.04
CA ARG A 193 7.21 -11.88 -8.42
C ARG A 193 7.96 -12.17 -9.71
N GLN A 194 7.88 -11.24 -10.68
CA GLN A 194 8.56 -11.35 -11.97
C GLN A 194 8.99 -9.95 -12.44
N ALA A 195 10.07 -9.89 -13.21
CA ALA A 195 10.53 -8.67 -13.87
C ALA A 195 11.18 -9.03 -15.21
N LYS A 196 11.01 -8.15 -16.20
CA LYS A 196 11.64 -8.25 -17.51
C LYS A 196 12.12 -6.86 -17.92
N ILE A 197 13.38 -6.77 -18.34
CA ILE A 197 13.95 -5.54 -18.89
C ILE A 197 14.41 -5.82 -20.31
N GLU A 198 13.91 -5.03 -21.25
CA GLU A 198 14.28 -5.06 -22.67
C GLU A 198 14.95 -3.74 -23.03
N VAL A 199 16.03 -3.81 -23.81
CA VAL A 199 16.82 -2.66 -24.25
C VAL A 199 16.88 -2.65 -25.76
N LEU A 200 16.45 -1.54 -26.35
CA LEU A 200 16.45 -1.28 -27.78
C LEU A 200 17.41 -0.13 -28.09
N ASP A 201 18.03 -0.17 -29.26
CA ASP A 201 18.81 0.95 -29.79
C ASP A 201 17.87 2.07 -30.25
N VAL A 202 18.28 3.32 -30.07
CA VAL A 202 17.59 4.47 -30.65
C VAL A 202 18.14 4.72 -32.05
N GLU A 203 17.29 4.58 -33.06
CA GLU A 203 17.70 4.76 -34.46
C GLU A 203 18.23 6.17 -34.69
N GLY A 204 19.42 6.27 -35.28
CA GLY A 204 20.09 7.55 -35.56
C GLY A 204 20.89 8.14 -34.39
N GLU A 205 20.83 7.57 -33.19
CA GLU A 205 21.54 8.08 -32.01
C GLU A 205 22.44 7.02 -31.34
N PRO A 206 23.69 6.84 -31.82
CA PRO A 206 24.63 5.89 -31.22
C PRO A 206 24.87 6.19 -29.74
N GLY A 207 24.76 5.16 -28.90
CA GLY A 207 24.93 5.27 -27.44
C GLY A 207 23.64 5.65 -26.69
N TRP A 208 22.53 5.88 -27.40
CA TRP A 208 21.20 6.05 -26.81
C TRP A 208 20.40 4.76 -26.87
N TYR A 209 19.75 4.44 -25.75
CA TYR A 209 18.98 3.21 -25.59
C TYR A 209 17.59 3.50 -25.03
N GLN A 210 16.58 2.83 -25.60
CA GLN A 210 15.24 2.79 -25.03
C GLN A 210 15.12 1.55 -24.15
N VAL A 211 14.85 1.76 -22.86
CA VAL A 211 14.72 0.69 -21.86
C VAL A 211 13.26 0.52 -21.47
N SER A 212 12.71 -0.68 -21.64
CA SER A 212 11.38 -1.06 -21.18
C SER A 212 11.50 -1.97 -19.96
N LEU A 213 10.99 -1.52 -18.80
CA LEU A 213 10.93 -2.31 -17.56
C LEU A 213 9.49 -2.72 -17.28
N SER A 214 9.23 -4.02 -17.37
CA SER A 214 7.95 -4.63 -17.01
C SER A 214 8.11 -5.42 -15.72
N VAL A 215 7.30 -5.12 -14.70
CA VAL A 215 7.35 -5.80 -13.40
C VAL A 215 5.98 -6.28 -12.97
N ARG A 216 5.94 -7.43 -12.30
CA ARG A 216 4.75 -8.01 -11.69
C ARG A 216 4.95 -8.10 -10.17
N PRO A 217 4.23 -7.32 -9.36
CA PRO A 217 4.33 -7.40 -7.91
C PRO A 217 3.62 -8.65 -7.36
N HIS A 218 3.87 -8.99 -6.10
CA HIS A 218 3.01 -9.91 -5.36
C HIS A 218 1.68 -9.24 -5.04
N PHE A 219 0.56 -9.94 -5.26
CA PHE A 219 -0.76 -9.41 -4.95
C PHE A 219 -1.07 -9.44 -3.45
N LYS A 220 -1.66 -8.34 -2.98
CA LYS A 220 -2.26 -8.21 -1.64
C LYS A 220 -3.67 -8.79 -1.65
N TYR A 221 -4.05 -9.44 -0.55
CA TYR A 221 -5.43 -9.86 -0.34
C TYR A 221 -6.29 -8.64 0.01
N MET A 222 -7.34 -8.38 -0.77
CA MET A 222 -8.20 -7.20 -0.61
C MET A 222 -9.70 -7.56 -0.49
N GLY A 223 -10.06 -8.83 -0.59
CA GLY A 223 -11.44 -9.29 -0.47
C GLY A 223 -11.65 -10.68 -1.08
N ALA A 224 -12.74 -11.32 -0.70
CA ALA A 224 -13.23 -12.56 -1.30
C ALA A 224 -14.76 -12.64 -1.13
N SER A 225 -15.43 -13.28 -2.09
CA SER A 225 -16.81 -13.73 -1.92
C SER A 225 -16.81 -15.13 -1.33
N PHE A 226 -17.68 -15.39 -0.36
CA PHE A 226 -17.82 -16.70 0.29
C PHE A 226 -19.25 -17.20 0.11
N ASP A 227 -19.41 -18.29 -0.64
CA ASP A 227 -20.68 -18.98 -0.81
C ASP A 227 -20.72 -20.18 0.15
N LEU A 228 -21.70 -20.16 1.06
CA LEU A 228 -21.89 -21.20 2.08
C LEU A 228 -23.06 -22.09 1.65
N SER A 229 -22.78 -23.38 1.41
CA SER A 229 -23.80 -24.38 1.10
C SER A 229 -23.72 -25.54 2.10
N LEU A 230 -24.89 -26.04 2.52
CA LEU A 230 -24.99 -27.22 3.37
C LEU A 230 -25.18 -28.44 2.48
N VAL A 231 -24.24 -29.38 2.52
CA VAL A 231 -24.26 -30.59 1.69
C VAL A 231 -24.44 -31.83 2.58
N GLY A 232 -25.45 -32.66 2.29
CA GLY A 232 -25.81 -33.82 3.11
C GLY A 232 -24.80 -34.98 3.09
N ARG A 233 -23.90 -34.99 2.10
CA ARG A 233 -22.71 -35.85 2.05
C ARG A 233 -21.64 -35.06 1.30
N LEU A 234 -20.59 -34.64 1.99
CA LEU A 234 -19.39 -34.14 1.30
C LEU A 234 -18.78 -35.33 0.57
N ASP A 235 -18.51 -35.19 -0.73
CA ASP A 235 -17.68 -36.16 -1.43
C ASP A 235 -16.35 -36.26 -0.68
N ARG A 236 -15.99 -37.49 -0.31
CA ARG A 236 -14.71 -37.81 0.32
C ARG A 236 -13.77 -38.17 -0.81
N ASP A 237 -12.93 -37.22 -1.21
CA ASP A 237 -11.68 -37.54 -1.90
C ASP A 237 -10.74 -38.30 -0.95
#